data_AF-W4KAU7-F1
#
_entry.id   AF-W4KAU7-F1
#
_cell.length_a   1.000
_cell.length_b   1.000
_cell.length_c   1.000
_cell.angle_alpha   90.00
_cell.angle_beta   90.00
_cell.angle_gamma   90.00
#
_symmetry.space_group_name_H-M   'P 1'
#
loop_
_entity.id
_entity.type
_entity.pdbx_description
1 polymer ?
#
loop_
_entity_poly.entity_id
_entity_poly.type
_entity_poly.pdbx_seq_one_letter_code
_entity_poly.pdbx_strand_id
1 'polypeptide(L)' 'IKRPLNAFMLFRKQFVAQRRDMLMMIEKDHRKLSEMAGKMWRDMTMAERQPWFAASEVEKVAHDQKYPDYKFTP' A
#
# COMPACT_ATOMS: atom_id res chain seq x y z
N ILE A 1 -10.17 -12.23 -8.69
CA ILE A 1 -9.13 -11.24 -9.06
C ILE A 1 -8.86 -10.37 -7.83
N LYS A 2 -7.59 -10.18 -7.42
CA LYS A 2 -7.26 -9.37 -6.24
C LYS A 2 -7.48 -7.89 -6.55
N ARG A 3 -7.91 -7.10 -5.55
CA ARG A 3 -8.12 -5.65 -5.71
C ARG A 3 -6.80 -4.96 -6.10
N PRO A 4 -6.84 -3.92 -6.94
CA PRO A 4 -5.70 -3.04 -7.13
C PRO A 4 -5.33 -2.36 -5.81
N LEU A 5 -4.03 -2.18 -5.57
CA LEU A 5 -3.54 -1.56 -4.34
C LEU A 5 -3.71 -0.05 -4.40
N ASN A 6 -4.32 0.53 -3.37
CA ASN A 6 -4.36 1.99 -3.21
C ASN A 6 -3.01 2.54 -2.75
N ALA A 7 -2.87 3.88 -2.76
CA ALA A 7 -1.63 4.58 -2.40
C ALA A 7 -1.07 4.13 -1.03
N PHE A 8 -1.91 4.04 -0.01
CA PHE A 8 -1.49 3.61 1.33
C PHE A 8 -1.02 2.14 1.35
N MET A 9 -1.71 1.26 0.61
CA MET A 9 -1.34 -0.16 0.56
C MET A 9 -0.03 -0.37 -0.19
N LEU A 10 0.26 0.42 -1.22
CA LEU A 10 1.58 0.46 -1.87
C LEU A 10 2.67 0.95 -0.89
N PHE A 11 2.40 2.04 -0.18
CA PHE A 11 3.30 2.56 0.85
C PHE A 11 3.58 1.50 1.94
N ARG A 12 2.54 0.89 2.51
CA ARG A 12 2.66 -0.15 3.54
C ARG A 12 3.48 -1.34 3.04
N LYS A 13 3.24 -1.79 1.80
CA LYS A 13 4.01 -2.88 1.19
C LYS A 13 5.50 -2.54 1.17
N GLN A 14 5.85 -1.32 0.74
CA GLN A 14 7.25 -0.88 0.71
C GLN A 14 7.82 -0.66 2.12
N PHE A 15 7.05 -0.07 3.03
CA PHE A 15 7.46 0.16 4.43
C PHE A 15 7.83 -1.16 5.12
N VAL A 16 7.00 -2.19 4.96
CA VAL A 16 7.26 -3.53 5.50
C VAL A 16 8.43 -4.18 4.77
N ALA A 17 8.57 -4.02 3.44
CA ALA A 17 9.67 -4.60 2.69
C ALA A 17 11.03 -3.99 3.08
N GLN A 18 11.11 -2.66 3.18
CA GLN A 18 12.34 -1.93 3.54
C GLN A 18 12.82 -2.22 4.96
N ARG A 19 11.87 -2.52 5.86
CA ARG A 19 12.16 -2.78 7.27
C ARG A 19 11.89 -4.22 7.64
N ARG A 20 11.85 -5.13 6.66
CA ARG A 20 11.37 -6.50 6.84
C ARG A 20 12.16 -7.23 7.92
N ASP A 21 13.48 -7.14 7.88
CA ASP A 21 14.34 -7.88 8.80
C ASP A 21 14.20 -7.36 10.23
N MET A 22 14.13 -6.05 10.40
CA MET A 22 13.93 -5.40 11.71
C MET A 22 12.50 -5.61 12.23
N LEU A 23 11.48 -5.40 11.39
CA LEU A 23 10.08 -5.52 11.80
C LEU A 23 9.67 -6.97 12.00
N MET A 24 10.11 -7.94 11.20
CA MET A 24 9.77 -9.36 11.44
C MET A 24 10.47 -9.94 12.67
N MET A 25 11.59 -9.36 13.10
CA MET A 25 12.21 -9.70 14.38
C MET A 25 11.47 -9.09 15.57
N ILE A 26 10.96 -7.87 15.44
CA ILE A 26 10.34 -7.12 16.54
C ILE A 26 8.83 -7.38 16.67
N GLU A 27 8.11 -7.48 15.54
CA GLU A 27 6.65 -7.58 15.51
C GLU A 27 6.14 -8.34 14.28
N LYS A 28 5.62 -9.56 14.51
CA LYS A 28 5.02 -10.40 13.46
C LYS A 28 3.54 -10.08 13.24
N ASP A 29 2.91 -9.33 14.14
CA ASP A 29 1.51 -8.94 14.02
C ASP A 29 1.31 -7.86 12.96
N HIS A 30 0.72 -8.27 11.84
CA HIS A 30 0.37 -7.38 10.74
C HIS A 30 -0.54 -6.21 11.13
N ARG A 31 -1.28 -6.29 12.24
CA ARG A 31 -2.12 -5.19 12.75
C ARG A 31 -1.25 -4.03 13.22
N LYS A 32 -0.30 -4.29 14.11
CA LYS A 32 0.65 -3.29 14.63
C LYS A 32 1.54 -2.71 13.53
N LEU A 33 1.97 -3.53 12.57
CA LEU A 33 2.69 -3.02 11.40
C LEU A 33 1.86 -2.01 10.59
N SER A 34 0.55 -2.25 10.50
CA SER A 34 -0.37 -1.35 9.81
C SER A 34 -0.64 -0.07 10.61
N GLU A 35 -0.69 -0.15 11.94
CA GLU A 35 -0.78 1.01 12.82
C GLU A 35 0.46 1.91 12.70
N MET A 36 1.66 1.32 12.73
CA MET A 36 2.92 2.06 12.55
C MET A 36 3.01 2.72 11.17
N ALA A 37 2.69 1.97 10.11
CA ALA A 37 2.63 2.52 8.76
C ALA A 37 1.57 3.62 8.65
N GLY A 38 0.40 3.44 9.28
CA GLY A 38 -0.67 4.43 9.31
C GLY A 38 -0.28 5.72 10.05
N LYS A 39 0.52 5.63 11.10
CA LYS A 39 1.10 6.80 11.77
C LYS A 39 2.06 7.53 10.84
N MET A 40 3.07 6.83 10.30
CA MET A 40 4.05 7.42 9.38
C MET A 40 3.36 8.06 8.17
N TRP A 41 2.39 7.37 7.57
CA TRP A 41 1.63 7.89 6.44
C TRP A 41 0.93 9.21 6.79
N ARG A 42 0.31 9.31 7.97
CA ARG A 42 -0.35 10.56 8.43
C ARG A 42 0.64 11.69 8.69
N ASP A 43 1.85 11.37 9.11
CA ASP A 43 2.91 12.35 9.39
C ASP A 43 3.62 12.82 8.09
N MET A 44 3.55 12.04 7.00
CA MET A 44 4.09 12.43 5.70
C MET A 44 3.36 13.64 5.11
N THR A 45 4.11 14.50 4.43
CA THR A 45 3.61 15.62 3.64
C THR A 45 2.91 15.12 2.36
N MET A 46 2.11 15.99 1.74
CA MET A 46 1.46 15.66 0.47
C MET A 46 2.47 15.39 -0.65
N ALA A 47 3.62 16.09 -0.65
CA ALA A 47 4.69 15.85 -1.61
C ALA A 47 5.26 14.43 -1.49
N GLU A 48 5.45 13.93 -0.27
CA GLU A 48 5.93 12.56 -0.03
C GLU A 48 4.87 11.51 -0.35
N ARG A 49 3.58 11.86 -0.23
CA ARG A 49 2.46 10.96 -0.59
C ARG A 49 2.18 10.93 -2.09
N GLN A 50 2.48 12.01 -2.81
CA GLN A 50 2.23 12.16 -4.25
C GLN A 50 2.70 10.96 -5.09
N PRO A 51 3.95 10.45 -4.95
CA PRO A 51 4.41 9.33 -5.78
C PRO A 51 3.57 8.07 -5.58
N TRP A 52 3.01 7.86 -4.38
CA TRP A 52 2.15 6.72 -4.08
C TRP A 52 0.76 6.86 -4.68
N PHE A 53 0.21 8.08 -4.72
CA PHE A 53 -1.03 8.37 -5.41
C PHE A 53 -0.87 8.12 -6.92
N ALA A 54 0.20 8.64 -7.52
CA ALA A 54 0.51 8.41 -8.93
C ALA A 54 0.67 6.91 -9.24
N ALA A 55 1.44 6.18 -8.41
CA ALA A 55 1.61 4.74 -8.57
C ALA A 55 0.30 3.97 -8.40
N SER A 56 -0.59 4.39 -7.50
CA SER A 56 -1.89 3.73 -7.32
C SER A 56 -2.84 3.94 -8.50
N GLU A 57 -2.77 5.10 -9.18
CA GLU A 57 -3.55 5.31 -10.40
C GLU A 57 -3.01 4.43 -11.54
N VAL A 58 -1.69 4.30 -11.66
CA VAL A 58 -1.07 3.36 -12.63
C VAL A 58 -1.49 1.93 -12.36
N GLU A 59 -1.46 1.48 -11.10
CA GLU A 59 -1.88 0.12 -10.72
C GLU A 59 -3.36 -0.12 -11.04
N LYS A 60 -4.22 0.87 -10.77
CA LYS A 60 -5.65 0.81 -11.10
C LYS A 60 -5.87 0.70 -12.61
N VAL A 61 -5.24 1.57 -13.40
CA VAL A 61 -5.35 1.54 -14.88
C VAL A 61 -4.84 0.21 -15.42
N ALA A 62 -3.70 -0.28 -14.95
CA ALA A 62 -3.14 -1.57 -15.38
C ALA A 62 -4.06 -2.74 -14.99
N HIS A 63 -4.68 -2.68 -13.81
CA HIS A 63 -5.65 -3.66 -13.36
C HIS A 63 -6.91 -3.66 -14.23
N ASP A 64 -7.45 -2.48 -14.54
CA ASP A 64 -8.66 -2.33 -15.37
C ASP A 64 -8.41 -2.80 -16.82
N GLN A 65 -7.23 -2.51 -17.37
CA GLN A 65 -6.82 -3.03 -18.68
C GLN A 65 -6.66 -4.55 -18.71
N LYS A 66 -6.09 -5.12 -17.63
CA LYS A 66 -5.86 -6.57 -17.52
C LYS A 66 -7.14 -7.34 -17.22
N TYR A 67 -8.09 -6.71 -16.52
CA TYR A 67 -9.33 -7.32 -16.08
C TYR A 67 -10.52 -6.39 -16.39
N PRO A 68 -10.89 -6.22 -17.68
CA PRO A 68 -11.93 -5.28 -18.09
C PRO A 68 -13.31 -5.61 -17.50
N ASP A 69 -13.59 -6.88 -17.23
CA ASP A 69 -14.85 -7.34 -16.61
C ASP A 69 -14.78 -7.35 -15.07
N TYR A 70 -13.71 -6.81 -14.48
CA TYR A 70 -13.57 -6.80 -13.03
C TYR A 70 -14.61 -5.87 -12.38
N LYS A 71 -15.45 -6.47 -11.55
CA LYS A 71 -16.34 -5.74 -10.64
C LYS A 71 -16.05 -6.16 -9.21
N PHE A 72 -15.84 -5.17 -8.34
CA PHE A 72 -15.66 -5.44 -6.92
C PHE A 72 -17.01 -5.85 -6.30
N THR A 73 -17.07 -7.08 -5.78
CA THR A 73 -18.18 -7.58 -4.98
C THR A 73 -17.68 -7.76 -3.55
N PRO A 74 -18.19 -6.98 -2.58
CA PRO A 74 -17.76 -7.01 -1.18
C PRO A 74 -18.14 -8.29 -0.44
#